data_AF-A0A952C0V8-F1
#
_entry.id   AF-A0A952C0V8-F1
#
_cell.length_a   1.000
_cell.length_b   1.000
_cell.length_c   1.000
_cell.angle_alpha   90.00
_cell.angle_beta   90.00
_cell.angle_gamma   90.00
#
_symmetry.space_group_name_H-M   'P 1'
#
loop_
_entity.id
_entity.type
_entity.pdbx_description
1 polymer ?
#
loop_
_entity_poly.entity_id
_entity_poly.type
_entity_poly.pdbx_seq_one_letter_code
_entity_poly.pdbx_strand_id
1 'polypeptide(L)' 'RDRWLVDMSQHALFIWNGHSPGTLAGYEYAVQRGKDAHLKDFSPWRNSHV' A
#
# COMPACT_ATOMS: atom_id res chain seq x y z
N ARG A 1 -2.39 14.50 5.31
CA ARG A 1 -1.95 14.65 3.91
C ARG A 1 -2.24 13.38 3.10
N ASP A 2 -1.69 12.24 3.49
CA ASP A 2 -1.76 11.01 2.69
C ASP A 2 -3.18 10.46 2.53
N ARG A 3 -4.02 10.60 3.56
CA ARG A 3 -5.46 10.28 3.46
C ARG A 3 -6.18 11.07 2.38
N TRP A 4 -5.91 12.37 2.28
CA TRP A 4 -6.53 13.22 1.26
C TRP A 4 -6.09 12.81 -0.16
N LEU A 5 -4.82 12.42 -0.34
CA LEU A 5 -4.34 11.89 -1.62
C LEU A 5 -5.05 10.58 -1.99
N VAL A 6 -5.25 9.68 -1.02
CA VAL A 6 -5.98 8.42 -1.22
C VAL A 6 -7.46 8.66 -1.53
N ASP A 7 -8.10 9.59 -0.83
CA ASP A 7 -9.52 9.90 -1.08
C ASP A 7 -9.74 10.43 -2.49
N MET A 8 -8.80 11.24 -3.00
CA MET A 8 -8.84 11.83 -4.35
C MET A 8 -8.37 10.89 -5.46
N SER A 9 -7.75 9.75 -5.16
CA SER A 9 -7.25 8.83 -6.19
C SER A 9 -8.33 7.85 -6.67
N GLN A 10 -8.23 7.40 -7.92
CA GLN A 10 -9.01 6.26 -8.43
C GLN A 10 -8.31 4.93 -8.12
N HIS A 11 -6.99 4.89 -8.28
CA HIS A 11 -6.13 3.74 -7.97
C HIS A 11 -5.08 4.14 -6.95
N ALA A 12 -4.58 3.18 -6.17
CA ALA A 12 -3.53 3.42 -5.18
C ALA A 12 -2.46 2.32 -5.22
N LEU A 13 -1.23 2.68 -5.60
CA LEU A 13 -0.08 1.78 -5.61
C LEU A 13 0.87 2.13 -4.48
N PHE A 14 1.20 1.14 -3.65
CA PHE A 14 2.14 1.26 -2.54
C PHE A 14 3.33 0.33 -2.75
N ILE A 15 4.53 0.90 -2.78
CA ILE A 15 5.79 0.15 -2.84
C ILE A 15 6.30 0.02 -1.41
N TRP A 16 6.31 -1.19 -0.88
CA TRP A 16 6.59 -1.45 0.52
C TRP A 16 7.79 -2.38 0.69
N ASN A 17 8.71 -1.97 1.56
CA ASN A 17 9.92 -2.72 1.90
C ASN A 17 9.72 -3.70 3.08
N GLY A 18 8.47 -3.88 3.55
CA GLY A 18 8.13 -4.71 4.71
C GLY A 18 8.30 -4.03 6.08
N HIS A 19 8.86 -2.82 6.12
CA HIS A 19 9.21 -2.16 7.39
C HIS A 19 8.64 -0.75 7.54
N SER A 20 8.25 -0.07 6.47
CA SER A 20 7.68 1.29 6.55
C SER A 20 6.24 1.26 7.08
N PRO A 21 5.95 1.69 8.32
CA PRO A 21 4.60 1.64 8.86
C PRO A 21 3.66 2.64 8.17
N GLY A 22 4.17 3.78 7.70
CA GLY A 22 3.38 4.79 7.00
C GLY A 22 2.89 4.30 5.64
N THR A 23 3.72 3.56 4.90
CA THR A 23 3.34 2.97 3.61
C THR A 23 2.25 1.92 3.80
N LEU A 24 2.39 1.06 4.83
CA LEU A 24 1.37 0.05 5.14
C LEU A 24 0.05 0.72 5.56
N ALA A 25 0.10 1.71 6.47
CA ALA A 25 -1.09 2.42 6.92
C ALA A 25 -1.81 3.17 5.77
N GLY A 26 -1.06 3.70 4.80
CA GLY A 26 -1.63 4.29 3.59
C GLY A 26 -2.38 3.28 2.73
N TYR A 27 -1.78 2.09 2.53
CA TYR A 27 -2.42 0.98 1.82
C TYR A 27 -3.68 0.49 2.52
N GLU A 28 -3.61 0.25 3.83
CA GLU A 28 -4.76 -0.19 4.62
C GLU A 28 -5.91 0.82 4.58
N TYR A 29 -5.58 2.12 4.64
CA TYR A 29 -6.57 3.17 4.48
C TYR A 29 -7.21 3.15 3.08
N ALA A 30 -6.43 2.97 2.00
CA ALA A 30 -6.98 2.86 0.65
C ALA A 30 -7.94 1.67 0.49
N VAL A 31 -7.60 0.52 1.07
CA VAL A 31 -8.48 -0.66 1.13
C VAL A 31 -9.78 -0.36 1.88
N GLN A 32 -9.70 0.29 3.05
CA GLN A 32 -10.88 0.67 3.82
C GLN A 32 -11.83 1.61 3.07
N ARG A 33 -11.29 2.44 2.16
CA ARG A 33 -12.08 3.36 1.32
C ARG A 33 -12.63 2.68 0.06
N GLY A 34 -12.42 1.37 -0.11
CA GLY A 34 -12.89 0.60 -1.26
C GLY A 34 -12.18 0.97 -2.56
N LYS A 35 -10.94 1.50 -2.48
CA LYS A 35 -10.14 1.84 -3.66
C LYS A 35 -9.52 0.59 -4.27
N ASP A 36 -9.25 0.65 -5.56
CA ASP A 36 -8.42 -0.35 -6.25
C ASP A 36 -6.95 -0.16 -5.81
N ALA A 37 -6.59 -0.86 -4.73
CA ALA A 37 -5.34 -0.67 -4.01
C ALA A 37 -4.40 -1.87 -4.19
N HIS A 38 -3.15 -1.59 -4.52
CA HIS A 38 -2.12 -2.59 -4.72
C HIS A 38 -0.94 -2.33 -3.79
N LEU A 39 -0.51 -3.37 -3.08
CA LEU A 39 0.71 -3.37 -2.27
C LEU A 39 1.76 -4.25 -2.95
N LYS A 40 2.81 -3.63 -3.47
CA LYS A 40 3.98 -4.37 -3.95
C LYS A 40 5.01 -4.47 -2.84
N ASP A 41 5.18 -5.69 -2.34
CA ASP A 41 6.12 -6.03 -1.28
C ASP A 41 7.45 -6.52 -1.88
N PHE A 42 8.56 -5.91 -1.45
CA PHE A 42 9.92 -6.27 -1.85
C PHE A 42 10.73 -6.86 -0.70
N SER A 43 10.11 -7.18 0.43
CA SER A 43 10.81 -7.81 1.54
C SER A 43 11.40 -9.16 1.10
N PRO A 44 12.67 -9.46 1.47
CA PRO A 44 13.38 -10.67 1.01
C PRO A 44 12.64 -11.97 1.31
N TRP A 45 11.81 -11.96 2.36
CA TRP A 45 11.17 -13.15 2.94
C TRP A 45 9.92 -13.60 2.18
N ARG A 46 9.29 -12.70 1.40
CA ARG A 46 8.02 -12.97 0.72
C ARG A 46 8.17 -13.30 -0.76
N ASN A 47 9.33 -13.00 -1.35
CA ASN A 47 9.66 -13.30 -2.75
C ASN A 47 10.38 -14.65 -2.95
N SER A 48 10.53 -15.46 -1.91
CA SER A 48 11.22 -16.77 -1.95
C SER A 48 10.34 -17.94 -2.42
N HIS A 49 9.14 -17.69 -2.93
CA HIS A 49 8.21 -18.70 -3.42
C HIS A 49 7.88 -18.54 -4.91
N VAL A 50 8.93 -18.41 -5.72
CA VAL A 50 8.85 -18.69 -7.18
C VAL A 50 9.97 -19.65 -7.53
#